data_AF-A0A3N0G644-F1
#
_entry.id   AF-A0A3N0G644-F1
#
_cell.length_a   1.000
_cell.length_b   1.000
_cell.length_c   1.000
_cell.angle_alpha   90.00
_cell.angle_beta   90.00
_cell.angle_gamma   90.00
#
_symmetry.space_group_name_H-M   'P 1'
#
loop_
_entity.id
_entity.type
_entity.pdbx_description
1 polymer ?
#
loop_
_entity_poly.entity_id
_entity_poly.type
_entity_poly.pdbx_seq_one_letter_code
_entity_poly.pdbx_strand_id
1 'polypeptide(L)'
;MTTIHRPAGDTAGAAIASGVRKELLARKKVGKNGLPFHVVREDQIKTRWTESEAATIKSVAGAMSSNPAVETNTAAIRGFLAMFSESPEMLAHVHHELTAAGLPIPDWLPPLPGSTPR
;
A
#
# COMPACT_ATOMS: atom_id res chain seq x y z
N MET A 1 62.65 -2.82 10.09
CA MET A 1 61.58 -1.81 10.23
C MET A 1 60.76 -1.89 8.95
N THR A 2 59.64 -2.61 8.98
CA THR A 2 58.92 -3.01 7.76
C THR A 2 57.51 -2.46 7.83
N THR A 3 57.21 -1.46 7.02
CA THR A 3 55.90 -0.78 7.01
C THR A 3 54.96 -1.55 6.10
N ILE A 4 53.90 -2.15 6.66
CA ILE A 4 52.86 -2.83 5.89
C ILE A 4 51.92 -1.77 5.31
N HIS A 5 51.93 -1.58 3.99
CA HIS A 5 50.94 -0.77 3.31
C HIS A 5 49.59 -1.49 3.32
N ARG A 6 48.64 -0.96 4.10
CA ARG A 6 47.24 -1.36 4.05
C ARG A 6 46.61 -0.81 2.77
N PRO A 7 46.06 -1.64 1.87
CA PRO A 7 45.31 -1.12 0.74
C PRO A 7 44.04 -0.44 1.27
N ALA A 8 43.83 0.80 0.89
CA ALA A 8 42.58 1.52 1.10
C ALA A 8 41.53 0.96 0.15
N GLY A 9 40.97 -0.19 0.48
CA GLY A 9 39.90 -0.81 -0.28
C GLY A 9 39.12 -1.67 0.66
N ASP A 10 37.93 -1.19 1.05
CA ASP A 10 36.73 -2.02 1.27
C ASP A 10 35.59 -1.15 1.79
N THR A 11 35.04 -0.29 0.94
CA THR A 11 33.72 0.32 1.16
C THR A 11 32.80 0.21 -0.06
N ALA A 12 33.17 -0.59 -1.07
CA ALA A 12 32.28 -0.88 -2.19
C ALA A 12 31.10 -1.79 -1.74
N GLY A 13 31.39 -2.86 -0.98
CA GLY A 13 30.36 -3.80 -0.50
C GLY A 13 29.42 -3.21 0.56
N ALA A 14 29.94 -2.35 1.44
CA ALA A 14 29.15 -1.68 2.48
C ALA A 14 28.14 -0.68 1.89
N ALA A 15 28.50 0.02 0.81
CA ALA A 15 27.60 0.92 0.10
C ALA A 15 26.48 0.18 -0.65
N ILE A 16 26.81 -0.95 -1.29
CA ILE A 16 25.82 -1.81 -1.98
C ILE A 16 24.85 -2.44 -0.95
N ALA A 17 25.37 -2.95 0.17
CA ALA A 17 24.55 -3.49 1.26
C ALA A 17 23.65 -2.43 1.89
N SER A 18 24.13 -1.17 1.99
CA SER A 18 23.34 -0.02 2.45
C SER A 18 22.21 0.34 1.50
N GLY A 19 22.46 0.33 0.19
CA GLY A 19 21.45 0.58 -0.85
C GLY A 19 20.34 -0.48 -0.84
N VAL A 20 20.73 -1.75 -0.83
CA VAL A 20 19.78 -2.89 -0.76
C VAL A 20 18.99 -2.85 0.56
N ARG A 21 19.65 -2.55 1.68
CA ARG A 21 18.98 -2.40 2.98
C ARG A 21 17.99 -1.24 2.97
N LYS A 22 18.35 -0.09 2.39
CA LYS A 22 17.47 1.08 2.26
C LYS A 22 16.25 0.76 1.39
N GLU A 23 16.44 0.01 0.31
CA GLU A 23 15.36 -0.42 -0.57
C GLU A 23 14.43 -1.43 0.11
N LEU A 24 14.99 -2.43 0.81
CA LEU A 24 14.21 -3.39 1.60
C LEU A 24 13.46 -2.72 2.76
N LEU A 25 14.07 -1.72 3.42
CA LEU A 25 13.41 -0.92 4.46
C LEU A 25 12.33 0.01 3.87
N ALA A 26 12.53 0.55 2.67
CA ALA A 26 11.51 1.31 1.95
C ALA A 26 10.30 0.43 1.58
N ARG A 27 10.55 -0.83 1.18
CA ARG A 27 9.50 -1.84 0.93
C ARG A 27 8.75 -2.25 2.20
N LYS A 28 9.38 -2.15 3.38
CA LYS A 28 8.77 -2.44 4.68
C LYS A 28 7.93 -1.30 5.26
N LYS A 29 8.07 -0.07 4.76
CA LYS A 29 7.25 1.07 5.21
C LYS A 29 5.88 1.02 4.55
N VAL A 30 4.83 0.94 5.35
CA VAL A 30 3.47 1.29 4.91
C VAL A 30 3.48 2.80 4.68
N GLY A 31 3.26 3.23 3.43
CA GLY A 31 3.51 4.62 3.01
C GLY A 31 4.60 4.71 1.94
N LYS A 32 4.27 4.12 0.78
CA LYS A 32 4.80 4.29 -0.59
C LYS A 32 6.13 5.04 -0.77
N ASN A 33 7.10 4.35 -1.38
CA ASN A 33 7.81 4.98 -2.50
C ASN A 33 6.78 5.20 -3.62
N GLY A 34 6.54 6.46 -4.00
CA GLY A 34 5.87 6.80 -5.26
C GLY A 34 4.56 7.59 -5.17
N LEU A 35 3.97 7.86 -4.00
CA LEU A 35 2.89 8.86 -3.91
C LEU A 35 3.35 10.10 -3.13
N PRO A 36 3.13 11.32 -3.65
CA PRO A 36 3.45 12.52 -2.93
C PRO A 36 2.72 12.56 -1.59
N PHE A 37 3.47 12.80 -0.51
CA PHE A 37 2.98 12.75 0.87
C PHE A 37 1.76 13.67 1.10
N HIS A 38 1.72 14.82 0.43
CA HIS A 38 0.61 15.78 0.51
C HIS A 38 -0.73 15.27 -0.07
N VAL A 39 -0.74 14.14 -0.77
CA VAL A 39 -1.94 13.50 -1.35
C VAL A 39 -2.48 12.41 -0.43
N VAL A 40 -1.69 11.95 0.55
CA VAL A 40 -2.08 10.89 1.48
C VAL A 40 -2.61 11.55 2.75
N ARG A 41 -3.90 11.34 3.07
CA ARG A 41 -4.42 11.73 4.39
C ARG A 41 -3.68 10.96 5.48
N GLU A 42 -3.29 11.64 6.55
CA GLU A 42 -2.63 11.03 7.72
C GLU A 42 -3.59 10.19 8.59
N ASP A 43 -4.87 10.14 8.23
CA ASP A 43 -5.90 9.42 8.97
C ASP A 43 -5.57 7.93 9.06
N GLN A 44 -5.30 7.48 10.30
CA GLN A 44 -5.04 6.08 10.58
C GLN A 44 -6.33 5.36 10.98
N ILE A 45 -6.69 4.33 10.22
CA ILE A 45 -7.73 3.39 10.63
C ILE A 45 -7.11 2.39 11.61
N LYS A 46 -7.57 2.41 12.86
CA LYS A 46 -7.15 1.46 13.91
C LYS A 46 -8.20 0.36 14.06
N THR A 47 -7.84 -0.86 13.70
CA THR A 47 -8.72 -2.04 13.83
C THR A 47 -8.17 -2.98 14.90
N ARG A 48 -9.07 -3.55 15.72
CA ARG A 48 -8.72 -4.62 16.67
C ARG A 48 -9.05 -5.95 16.02
N TRP A 49 -8.10 -6.88 16.09
CA TRP A 49 -8.24 -8.24 15.60
C TRP A 49 -8.10 -9.21 16.76
N THR A 50 -8.85 -10.31 16.70
CA THR A 50 -8.54 -11.51 17.48
C THR A 50 -7.17 -12.07 17.07
N GLU A 51 -6.60 -12.94 17.91
CA GLU A 51 -5.31 -13.56 17.62
C GLU A 51 -5.32 -14.39 16.32
N SER A 52 -6.42 -15.11 16.06
CA SER A 52 -6.59 -15.93 14.86
C SER A 52 -6.72 -15.09 13.58
N GLU A 53 -7.46 -13.97 13.63
CA GLU A 53 -7.54 -13.02 12.52
C GLU A 53 -6.17 -12.41 12.22
N ALA A 54 -5.46 -11.94 13.26
CA ALA A 54 -4.14 -11.38 13.10
C ALA A 54 -3.12 -12.38 12.53
N ALA A 55 -3.18 -13.64 12.97
CA ALA A 55 -2.35 -14.73 12.44
C ALA A 55 -2.67 -15.02 10.97
N THR A 56 -3.96 -15.01 10.61
CA THR A 56 -4.42 -15.22 9.23
C THR A 56 -3.89 -14.13 8.30
N ILE A 57 -4.07 -12.86 8.67
CA ILE A 57 -3.59 -11.72 7.88
C ILE A 57 -2.07 -11.78 7.71
N LYS A 58 -1.32 -12.08 8.79
CA LYS A 58 0.14 -12.21 8.73
C LYS A 58 0.57 -13.36 7.82
N SER A 59 -0.12 -14.50 7.87
CA SER A 59 0.18 -15.66 7.04
C SER A 59 -0.03 -15.36 5.55
N VAL A 60 -1.18 -14.77 5.20
CA VAL A 60 -1.49 -14.36 3.82
C VAL A 60 -0.49 -13.33 3.31
N ALA A 61 -0.21 -12.28 4.09
CA ALA A 61 0.77 -11.26 3.72
C ALA A 61 2.17 -11.87 3.54
N GLY A 62 2.55 -12.83 4.39
CA GLY A 62 3.80 -13.59 4.26
C GLY A 62 3.88 -14.37 2.94
N ALA A 63 2.81 -15.10 2.59
CA ALA A 63 2.72 -15.84 1.33
C ALA A 63 2.78 -14.92 0.09
N MET A 64 2.19 -13.73 0.19
CA MET A 64 2.17 -12.71 -0.86
C MET A 64 3.43 -11.82 -0.89
N SER A 65 4.38 -12.03 0.04
CA SER A 65 5.57 -11.19 0.21
C SER A 65 5.24 -9.69 0.34
N SER A 66 4.15 -9.37 1.03
CA SER A 66 3.61 -8.02 1.16
C SER A 66 3.44 -7.62 2.63
N ASN A 67 3.11 -6.34 2.86
CA ASN A 67 2.85 -5.85 4.20
C ASN A 67 1.40 -6.18 4.61
N PRO A 68 1.14 -6.69 5.84
CA PRO A 68 -0.22 -6.94 6.34
C PRO A 68 -1.20 -5.78 6.11
N ALA A 69 -0.77 -4.53 6.31
CA ALA A 69 -1.64 -3.37 6.09
C ALA A 69 -2.03 -3.18 4.61
N VAL A 70 -1.13 -3.53 3.68
CA VAL A 70 -1.41 -3.48 2.23
C VAL A 70 -2.45 -4.54 1.87
N GLU A 71 -2.32 -5.75 2.40
CA GLU A 71 -3.30 -6.82 2.16
C GLU A 71 -4.66 -6.50 2.76
N THR A 72 -4.70 -5.95 3.98
CA THR A 72 -5.95 -5.51 4.60
C THR A 72 -6.63 -4.42 3.78
N ASN A 73 -5.88 -3.43 3.27
CA ASN A 73 -6.44 -2.40 2.39
C ASN A 73 -6.95 -2.97 1.07
N THR A 74 -6.20 -3.90 0.47
CA THR A 74 -6.60 -4.58 -0.76
C THR A 74 -7.88 -5.39 -0.55
N ALA A 75 -7.98 -6.12 0.56
CA ALA A 75 -9.17 -6.86 0.94
C ALA A 75 -10.37 -5.93 1.15
N ALA A 76 -10.18 -4.79 1.79
CA ALA A 76 -11.25 -3.80 1.98
C ALA A 76 -11.75 -3.23 0.64
N ILE A 77 -10.86 -2.86 -0.28
CA ILE A 77 -11.24 -2.40 -1.63
C ILE A 77 -12.01 -3.49 -2.36
N ARG A 78 -11.54 -4.74 -2.33
CA ARG A 78 -12.27 -5.88 -2.94
C ARG A 78 -13.65 -6.07 -2.32
N GLY A 79 -13.78 -5.88 -1.00
CA GLY A 79 -15.07 -5.91 -0.31
C GLY A 79 -16.03 -4.82 -0.79
N PHE A 80 -15.56 -3.58 -0.98
CA PHE A 80 -16.38 -2.51 -1.58
C PHE A 80 -16.79 -2.84 -3.01
N LEU A 81 -15.88 -3.36 -3.84
CA LEU A 81 -16.20 -3.75 -5.21
C LEU A 81 -17.26 -4.86 -5.28
N ALA A 82 -17.16 -5.86 -4.41
CA ALA A 82 -18.18 -6.91 -4.28
C ALA A 82 -19.53 -6.31 -3.86
N MET A 83 -19.54 -5.43 -2.86
CA MET A 83 -20.74 -4.74 -2.41
C MET A 83 -21.40 -3.93 -3.55
N PHE A 84 -20.62 -3.22 -4.37
CA PHE A 84 -21.16 -2.48 -5.52
C PHE A 84 -21.72 -3.38 -6.61
N SER A 85 -21.18 -4.60 -6.76
CA SER A 85 -21.74 -5.58 -7.70
C SER A 85 -23.07 -6.16 -7.23
N GLU A 86 -23.26 -6.27 -5.91
CA GLU A 86 -24.50 -6.74 -5.29
C GLU A 86 -25.56 -5.64 -5.19
N SER A 87 -25.11 -4.38 -4.99
CA SER A 87 -25.94 -3.19 -4.81
C SER A 87 -25.44 -2.02 -5.67
N PRO A 88 -25.80 -1.97 -6.96
CA PRO A 88 -25.38 -0.90 -7.87
C PRO A 88 -25.84 0.51 -7.43
N GLU A 89 -26.92 0.61 -6.67
CA GLU A 89 -27.40 1.85 -6.06
C GLU A 89 -26.37 2.46 -5.08
N MET A 90 -25.60 1.61 -4.38
CA MET A 90 -24.54 2.07 -3.48
C MET A 90 -23.38 2.68 -4.26
N LEU A 91 -23.05 2.14 -5.43
CA LEU A 91 -22.05 2.73 -6.32
C LEU A 91 -22.50 4.12 -6.78
N ALA A 92 -23.76 4.26 -7.21
CA ALA A 92 -24.34 5.55 -7.59
C ALA A 92 -24.29 6.57 -6.45
N HIS A 93 -24.64 6.14 -5.24
CA HIS A 93 -24.55 6.97 -4.05
C HIS A 93 -23.12 7.45 -3.78
N VAL A 94 -22.12 6.57 -3.80
CA VAL A 94 -20.71 6.94 -3.57
C VAL A 94 -20.20 7.94 -4.61
N HIS A 95 -20.53 7.75 -5.90
CA HIS A 95 -20.19 8.72 -6.95
C HIS A 95 -20.81 10.09 -6.70
N HIS A 96 -22.08 10.13 -6.28
CA HIS A 96 -22.76 11.38 -5.93
C HIS A 96 -22.07 12.09 -4.78
N GLU A 97 -21.76 11.39 -3.69
CA GLU A 97 -21.10 11.96 -2.51
C GLU A 97 -19.71 12.51 -2.84
N LEU A 98 -18.90 11.76 -3.61
CA LEU A 98 -17.57 12.22 -4.04
C LEU A 98 -17.67 13.49 -4.89
N THR A 99 -18.61 13.53 -5.83
CA THR A 99 -18.85 14.68 -6.70
C THR A 99 -19.33 15.89 -5.89
N ALA A 100 -20.28 15.69 -4.97
CA ALA A 100 -20.81 16.74 -4.10
C ALA A 100 -19.73 17.33 -3.18
N ALA A 101 -18.79 16.50 -2.71
CA ALA A 101 -17.64 16.93 -1.92
C ALA A 101 -16.50 17.56 -2.75
N GLY A 102 -16.61 17.59 -4.09
CA GLY A 102 -15.55 18.06 -4.97
C GLY A 102 -14.29 17.20 -4.92
N LEU A 103 -14.43 15.91 -4.56
CA LEU A 103 -13.33 14.97 -4.46
C LEU A 103 -13.16 14.19 -5.77
N PRO A 104 -11.92 13.86 -6.17
CA PRO A 104 -11.69 13.04 -7.34
C PRO A 104 -12.21 11.62 -7.12
N ILE A 105 -12.77 11.03 -8.18
CA ILE A 105 -13.17 9.63 -8.21
C ILE A 105 -11.88 8.77 -8.18
N PRO A 106 -11.73 7.82 -7.23
CA PRO A 106 -10.58 6.93 -7.21
C PRO A 106 -10.52 6.04 -8.45
N ASP A 107 -9.32 5.81 -9.01
CA ASP A 107 -9.12 4.99 -10.23
C ASP A 107 -9.62 3.55 -10.11
N TRP A 108 -9.69 3.02 -8.89
CA TRP A 108 -10.18 1.66 -8.63
C TRP A 108 -11.71 1.59 -8.54
N LEU A 109 -12.41 2.73 -8.40
CA LEU A 109 -13.86 2.77 -8.28
C LEU A 109 -14.49 2.55 -9.67
N PRO A 110 -15.44 1.61 -9.82
CA PRO A 110 -16.06 1.35 -11.12
C PRO A 110 -16.85 2.57 -11.63
N PRO A 111 -16.93 2.78 -12.96
CA PRO A 111 -17.78 3.81 -13.54
C PRO A 111 -19.27 3.49 -13.31
N LEU A 112 -20.11 4.52 -13.38
CA LEU A 112 -21.56 4.32 -13.29
C LEU A 112 -22.09 3.54 -14.49
N PRO A 113 -23.10 2.67 -14.32
CA PRO A 113 -23.76 2.01 -15.43
C PRO A 113 -24.26 3.04 -16.48
N GLY A 114 -23.82 2.91 -17.73
CA GLY A 114 -24.17 3.84 -18.81
C GLY A 114 -23.23 5.03 -18.98
N SER A 115 -22.26 5.23 -18.08
CA SER A 115 -21.15 6.15 -18.33
C SER A 115 -20.08 5.43 -19.17
N THR A 116 -19.97 5.81 -20.45
CA THR A 116 -18.92 5.29 -21.33
C THR A 116 -17.58 5.87 -20.89
N PRO A 117 -16.52 5.07 -20.69
CA PRO A 117 -15.19 5.63 -20.47
C PRO A 117 -14.78 6.43 -21.72
N ARG A 118 -14.44 7.70 -21.54
CA ARG A 118 -13.80 8.53 -22.57
C ARG A 118 -12.29 8.33 -22.54
#